data_AF-A0A536WUT2-F1
#
_entry.id   AF-A0A536WUT2-F1
#
_cell.length_a   1.000
_cell.length_b   1.000
_cell.length_c   1.000
_cell.angle_alpha   90.00
_cell.angle_beta   90.00
_cell.angle_gamma   90.00
#
_symmetry.space_group_name_H-M   'P 1'
#
loop_
_entity.id
_entity.type
_entity.pdbx_description
1 polymer ?
#
loop_
_entity_poly.entity_id
_entity_poly.type
_entity_poly.pdbx_seq_one_letter_code
_entity_poly.pdbx_strand_id
1 'polypeptide(L)' 'HEALHEAIECLAETVWRASRDHAPPDAQAYLECLERRGRR' A
#
# COMPACT_ATOMS: atom_id res chain seq x y z
N HIS A 1 -10.76 -2.65 -13.12
CA HIS A 1 -9.49 -3.39 -13.07
C HIS A 1 -8.38 -2.50 -12.51
N GLU A 2 -8.28 -1.24 -12.96
CA GLU A 2 -7.36 -0.22 -12.43
C GLU A 2 -7.39 -0.05 -10.90
N ALA A 3 -8.57 0.17 -10.29
CA ALA A 3 -8.67 0.31 -8.83
C ALA A 3 -8.11 -0.89 -8.04
N LEU A 4 -8.28 -2.12 -8.56
CA LEU A 4 -7.70 -3.31 -7.95
C LEU A 4 -6.17 -3.31 -8.08
N HIS A 5 -5.65 -2.95 -9.26
CA HIS A 5 -4.21 -2.85 -9.48
C HIS A 5 -3.58 -1.78 -8.59
N GLU A 6 -4.21 -0.63 -8.45
CA GLU A 6 -3.73 0.44 -7.56
C GLU A 6 -3.64 -0.03 -6.10
N ALA A 7 -4.61 -0.82 -5.66
CA ALA A 7 -4.61 -1.41 -4.33
C ALA A 7 -3.50 -2.46 -4.16
N ILE A 8 -3.31 -3.35 -5.14
CA ILE A 8 -2.24 -4.35 -5.11
C ILE A 8 -0.86 -3.69 -5.06
N GLU A 9 -0.65 -2.62 -5.82
CA GLU A 9 0.60 -1.86 -5.81
C GLU A 9 0.87 -1.19 -4.44
N CYS A 10 -0.15 -0.58 -3.82
CA CYS A 10 -0.01 -0.04 -2.46
C CYS A 10 0.28 -1.14 -1.43
N LEU A 11 -0.34 -2.32 -1.60
CA LEU A 11 -0.14 -3.47 -0.71
C LEU A 11 1.27 -4.04 -0.86
N ALA A 12 1.76 -4.18 -2.09
CA ALA A 12 3.10 -4.70 -2.39
C ALA A 12 4.19 -3.82 -1.75
N GLU A 13 4.10 -2.50 -1.88
CA GLU A 13 5.01 -1.54 -1.25
C GLU A 13 4.98 -1.68 0.29
N THR A 14 3.79 -1.81 0.88
CA THR A 14 3.61 -1.94 2.33
C THR A 14 4.29 -3.21 2.87
N VAL A 15 4.09 -4.34 2.18
CA VAL A 15 4.70 -5.63 2.55
C VAL A 15 6.22 -5.61 2.34
N TRP A 16 6.69 -4.98 1.27
CA TRP A 16 8.13 -4.86 1.01
C TRP A 16 8.84 -4.06 2.11
N ARG A 17 8.28 -2.92 2.54
CA ARG A 17 8.82 -2.13 3.67
C ARG A 17 8.83 -2.92 4.98
N ALA A 18 7.72 -3.57 5.31
CA ALA A 18 7.60 -4.41 6.50
C ALA A 18 8.72 -5.48 6.55
N SER A 19 8.94 -6.14 5.41
CA SER A 19 9.96 -7.18 5.27
C SER A 19 11.38 -6.60 5.42
N ARG A 20 11.65 -5.46 4.77
CA ARG A 20 12.95 -4.79 4.83
C ARG A 20 13.28 -4.30 6.23
N ASP A 21 12.31 -3.74 6.92
CA ASP A 21 12.49 -3.07 8.21
C ASP A 21 12.30 -4.04 9.40
N HIS A 22 12.01 -5.33 9.14
CA HIS A 22 11.67 -6.33 10.17
C HIS A 22 10.56 -5.85 11.11
N ALA A 23 9.59 -5.13 10.54
CA ALA A 23 8.49 -4.51 11.26
C ALA A 23 7.15 -5.05 10.75
N PRO A 24 6.07 -4.96 11.56
CA PRO A 24 4.73 -5.27 11.06
C PRO A 24 4.34 -4.30 9.92
N PRO A 25 3.49 -4.75 8.96
CA PRO A 25 2.94 -3.87 7.93
C PRO A 25 2.23 -2.65 8.52
N ASP A 26 2.55 -1.48 7.97
CA ASP A 26 1.91 -0.22 8.37
C ASP A 26 0.58 -0.04 7.61
N ALA A 27 -0.52 -0.32 8.32
CA ALA A 27 -1.86 -0.20 7.78
C ALA A 27 -2.23 1.25 7.42
N GLN A 28 -1.70 2.24 8.13
CA GLN A 28 -1.99 3.65 7.87
C GLN A 28 -1.33 4.10 6.57
N ALA A 29 -0.07 3.73 6.37
CA ALA A 29 0.65 4.00 5.12
C ALA A 29 -0.05 3.37 3.90
N TYR A 30 -0.64 2.19 4.06
CA TYR A 30 -1.44 1.53 3.03
C TYR A 30 -2.71 2.34 2.69
N LEU A 31 -3.49 2.74 3.70
CA LEU A 31 -4.72 3.53 3.52
C LEU A 31 -4.44 4.90 2.89
N GLU A 32 -3.40 5.60 3.32
CA GLU A 32 -2.98 6.87 2.71
C GLU A 32 -2.54 6.71 1.24
N CYS A 33 -1.95 5.56 0.88
CA CYS A 33 -1.63 5.25 -0.51
C CYS A 33 -2.90 5.07 -1.34
N LEU A 34 -3.87 4.30 -0.83
CA LEU A 34 -5.17 4.10 -1.48
C LEU A 34 -5.93 5.42 -1.65
N GLU A 35 -6.03 6.24 -0.60
CA GLU A 35 -6.74 7.52 -0.67
C GLU A 35 -6.11 8.46 -1.71
N ARG A 36 -4.79 8.53 -1.79
CA ARG A 36 -4.12 9.37 -2.80
C ARG A 36 -4.36 8.89 -4.22
N ARG A 37 -4.48 7.58 -4.44
CA ARG A 37 -4.69 7.00 -5.77
C ARG A 37 -6.15 7.00 -6.19
N GLY A 38 -7.08 6.69 -5.29
CA GLY A 38 -8.52 6.79 -5.54
C GLY A 38 -9.05 8.24 -5.70
N ARG A 39 -8.20 9.25 -5.46
CA ARG A 39 -8.48 10.66 -5.76
C ARG A 39 -7.98 11.11 -7.15
N ARG A 40 -7.22 10.27 -7.85
CA ARG A 40 -6.87 10.50 -9.27
C ARG A 40 -8.03 10.04 -10.16
#